data_AF-A0A930HSG4-F1
#
_entry.id   AF-A0A930HSG4-F1
#
_cell.length_a   1.000
_cell.length_b   1.000
_cell.length_c   1.000
_cell.angle_alpha   90.00
_cell.angle_beta   90.00
_cell.angle_gamma   90.00
#
_symmetry.space_group_name_H-M   'P 1'
#
loop_
_entity.id
_entity.type
_entity.pdbx_description
1 polymer ?
#
loop_
_entity_poly.entity_id
_entity_poly.type
_entity_poly.pdbx_seq_one_letter_code
_entity_poly.pdbx_strand_id
1 'polypeptide(L)'
;LSLTTPLAADEALAVAYEFTYEGKVYRVGEFAADQSEGTSSLLFVKLLKGTDFSPKAPTWPLMMRNAYRLGAGITALQRAGFQLDVVYRDDATGRALPYLPDSPLKGKQLLSVLGLDRLDAQQEARSDGRFDFVEGYTIRSSEGLVFFPTTEPFGSTLTTALGAGSWSERYAFPELYTMTAVEAAQRSEKNKYYLRGEYRATSAGEISLGTVNVAPGSVRVTAAGALLTEGTDYTVDYTAGRVKILNRQLIDAKTPIEVSLQGGDALSQQRKTLIGLDLNYRFSKDLRLGATLMHLSEMPLTAKAALGQESMRNTMWGANLSYQTKSSQLTHLLNHLPFVDLTQPASFSLSAEVAQLLPGHYKSKYSDGSSYLDDFDAAHTAIDLMSPQAWRLSSTPATLVPAGIGASDYLRYGERRARLAWFTIDPLFTRERSAYTPAYIRSDLSLVSRHLVRDIPTAELYPNREVNASLPSYIPTFSLSFYPEELGPYNLNAASLTADGKISNARGSWAGIMRKIDQTDFEAANVEYVEFWLMDPYADEGTPPAGSGGDLYINLGDISEDILHDEHRFYESGLPLTPQPGATVSTPWGIVPTRPSAGYAFDNAAGAREKQD
;
A
#
# COMPACT_ATOMS: atom_id res chain seq x y z
N LEU A 1 -1.96 21.05 10.20
CA LEU A 1 -1.75 19.76 10.90
C LEU A 1 -1.00 18.82 9.96
N SER A 2 -0.03 18.05 10.45
CA SER A 2 0.71 17.04 9.67
C SER A 2 0.68 15.75 10.47
N LEU A 3 0.09 14.69 9.92
CA LEU A 3 0.04 13.39 10.58
C LEU A 3 1.30 12.60 10.23
N THR A 4 1.82 11.84 11.19
CA THR A 4 2.97 10.94 10.97
C THR A 4 2.55 9.60 10.36
N THR A 5 1.30 9.20 10.60
CA THR A 5 0.68 7.99 10.04
C THR A 5 -0.53 8.38 9.19
N PRO A 6 -0.74 7.73 8.04
CA PRO A 6 -1.98 7.91 7.29
C PRO A 6 -3.15 7.41 8.14
N LEU A 7 -4.29 8.09 8.05
CA LEU A 7 -5.54 7.62 8.66
C LEU A 7 -6.13 6.51 7.81
N ALA A 8 -6.76 5.54 8.45
CA ALA A 8 -7.60 4.58 7.76
C ALA A 8 -8.84 5.29 7.18
N ALA A 9 -9.47 4.64 6.19
CA ALA A 9 -10.63 5.21 5.49
C ALA A 9 -11.82 5.42 6.45
N ASP A 10 -12.03 4.50 7.39
CA ASP A 10 -13.07 4.51 8.42
C ASP A 10 -12.74 5.36 9.67
N GLU A 11 -11.54 5.93 9.77
CA GLU A 11 -11.18 6.79 10.89
C GLU A 11 -11.70 8.23 10.73
N ALA A 12 -12.20 8.80 11.82
CA ALA A 12 -12.53 10.22 11.91
C ALA A 12 -11.39 11.02 12.56
N LEU A 13 -11.14 12.23 12.07
CA LEU A 13 -10.18 13.18 12.63
C LEU A 13 -10.89 14.48 12.99
N ALA A 14 -10.77 14.89 14.25
CA ALA A 14 -11.23 16.18 14.72
C ALA A 14 -10.15 16.87 15.57
N VAL A 15 -10.23 18.20 15.65
CA VAL A 15 -9.25 19.04 16.36
C VAL A 15 -9.95 20.10 17.21
N ALA A 16 -9.31 20.41 18.33
CA ALA A 16 -9.50 21.67 19.05
C ALA A 16 -8.18 22.42 19.06
N TYR A 17 -8.21 23.73 18.83
CA TYR A 17 -7.00 24.55 18.86
C TYR A 17 -7.32 26.02 19.17
N GLU A 18 -6.29 26.72 19.60
CA GLU A 18 -6.30 28.15 19.88
C GLU A 18 -5.22 28.83 19.06
N PHE A 19 -5.49 30.01 18.54
CA PHE A 19 -4.50 30.81 17.81
C PHE A 19 -4.68 32.29 18.12
N THR A 20 -3.58 33.04 18.05
CA THR A 20 -3.59 34.49 18.23
C THR A 20 -3.47 35.17 16.88
N TYR A 21 -4.41 36.04 16.57
CA TYR A 21 -4.38 36.88 15.37
C TYR A 21 -4.59 38.34 15.78
N GLU A 22 -3.66 39.21 15.39
CA GLU A 22 -3.68 40.65 15.74
C GLU A 22 -3.85 40.91 17.26
N GLY A 23 -3.22 40.08 18.09
CA GLY A 23 -3.27 40.21 19.56
C GLY A 23 -4.57 39.73 20.20
N LYS A 24 -5.54 39.24 19.42
CA LYS A 24 -6.75 38.59 19.92
C LYS A 24 -6.61 37.08 19.85
N VAL A 25 -7.03 36.42 20.92
CA VAL A 25 -7.07 34.95 21.01
C VAL A 25 -8.38 34.45 20.42
N TYR A 26 -8.28 33.54 19.45
CA TYR A 26 -9.40 32.85 18.82
C TYR A 26 -9.31 31.36 19.14
N ARG A 27 -10.45 30.75 19.44
CA ARG A 27 -10.53 29.34 19.80
C ARG A 27 -11.52 28.61 18.92
N VAL A 28 -11.16 27.37 18.58
CA VAL A 28 -11.97 26.45 17.80
C VAL A 28 -12.08 25.15 18.58
N GLY A 29 -13.29 24.80 19.02
CA GLY A 29 -13.57 23.59 19.79
C GLY A 29 -13.28 23.71 21.29
N GLU A 30 -13.44 22.60 21.99
CA GLU A 30 -13.31 22.48 23.45
C GLU A 30 -12.11 21.63 23.86
N PHE A 31 -11.40 22.05 24.91
CA PHE A 31 -10.32 21.28 25.53
C PHE A 31 -10.83 20.54 26.75
N ALA A 32 -10.28 19.33 26.98
CA ALA A 32 -10.61 18.51 28.15
C ALA A 32 -10.31 19.21 29.48
N ALA A 33 -9.30 20.09 29.52
CA ALA A 33 -8.90 20.81 30.74
C ALA A 33 -9.94 21.84 31.22
N ASP A 34 -10.86 22.25 30.35
CA ASP A 34 -11.90 23.23 30.71
C ASP A 34 -13.18 22.57 31.24
N GLN A 35 -13.26 21.24 31.19
CA GLN A 35 -14.38 20.46 31.71
C GLN A 35 -14.19 20.22 33.22
N SER A 36 -15.26 20.35 34.00
CA SER A 36 -15.25 19.99 35.42
C SER A 36 -15.07 18.47 35.60
N GLU A 37 -14.19 18.05 36.53
CA GLU A 37 -13.98 16.64 36.85
C GLU A 37 -15.31 15.94 37.22
N GLY A 38 -15.62 14.84 36.53
CA GLY A 38 -16.71 13.92 36.91
C GLY A 38 -17.95 13.93 36.03
N THR A 39 -18.06 14.81 35.03
CA THR A 39 -19.10 14.69 34.00
C THR A 39 -18.62 13.86 32.82
N SER A 40 -19.37 12.83 32.44
CA SER A 40 -19.27 12.15 31.14
C SER A 40 -19.78 13.08 30.03
N SER A 41 -19.21 14.28 29.93
CA SER A 41 -19.62 15.33 29.01
C SER A 41 -18.97 15.13 27.66
N LEU A 42 -19.76 15.37 26.61
CA LEU A 42 -19.30 15.42 25.23
C LEU A 42 -18.37 16.61 25.05
N LEU A 43 -17.29 16.43 24.28
CA LEU A 43 -16.41 17.50 23.84
C LEU A 43 -16.80 17.94 22.43
N PHE A 44 -17.11 19.22 22.26
CA PHE A 44 -17.39 19.77 20.94
C PHE A 44 -16.08 20.18 20.25
N VAL A 45 -15.73 19.49 19.16
CA VAL A 45 -14.47 19.69 18.41
C VAL A 45 -14.73 19.91 16.92
N LYS A 46 -13.77 20.49 16.19
CA LYS A 46 -13.92 20.72 14.75
C LYS A 46 -13.52 19.46 13.97
N LEU A 47 -14.45 18.88 13.23
CA LEU A 47 -14.19 17.77 12.32
C LEU A 47 -13.35 18.22 11.11
N LEU A 48 -12.30 17.45 10.81
CA LEU A 48 -11.42 17.63 9.63
C LEU A 48 -11.59 16.51 8.60
N LYS A 49 -11.87 15.27 9.04
CA LYS A 49 -12.20 14.11 8.20
C LYS A 49 -13.26 13.28 8.93
N GLY A 50 -14.36 12.97 8.25
CA GLY A 50 -15.38 12.03 8.73
C GLY A 50 -15.08 10.60 8.27
N THR A 51 -15.94 9.66 8.68
CA THR A 51 -15.87 8.26 8.24
C THR A 51 -16.27 8.10 6.76
N ASP A 52 -17.27 8.84 6.29
CA ASP A 52 -17.60 9.01 4.87
C ASP A 52 -16.87 10.24 4.31
N PHE A 53 -15.66 10.02 3.78
CA PHE A 53 -14.84 11.07 3.20
C PHE A 53 -14.83 11.01 1.67
N SER A 54 -15.88 11.56 1.07
CA SER A 54 -16.01 11.70 -0.38
C SER A 54 -15.80 13.15 -0.85
N PRO A 55 -15.58 13.41 -2.15
CA PRO A 55 -15.48 14.78 -2.69
C PRO A 55 -16.68 15.70 -2.43
N LYS A 56 -17.83 15.11 -2.10
CA LYS A 56 -19.05 15.86 -1.72
C LYS A 56 -19.05 16.28 -0.24
N ALA A 57 -18.18 15.69 0.58
CA ALA A 57 -18.11 15.99 2.01
C ALA A 57 -17.70 17.45 2.24
N PRO A 58 -18.35 18.19 3.16
CA PRO A 58 -17.99 19.58 3.47
C PRO A 58 -16.56 19.76 3.97
N THR A 59 -15.96 18.69 4.51
CA THR A 59 -14.59 18.65 5.01
C THR A 59 -13.56 18.33 3.92
N TRP A 60 -13.97 17.91 2.72
CA TRP A 60 -13.07 17.54 1.61
C TRP A 60 -12.05 18.63 1.24
N PRO A 61 -12.41 19.93 1.18
CA PRO A 61 -11.47 21.00 0.88
C PRO A 61 -10.46 21.28 2.01
N LEU A 62 -10.69 20.77 3.23
CA LEU A 62 -9.77 20.95 4.36
C LEU A 62 -8.52 20.07 4.23
N MET A 63 -8.57 19.00 3.43
CA MET A 63 -7.42 18.16 3.15
C MET A 63 -6.44 18.87 2.22
N MET A 64 -5.21 19.06 2.68
CA MET A 64 -4.12 19.60 1.86
C MET A 64 -3.67 18.59 0.82
N ARG A 65 -3.70 18.98 -0.46
CA ARG A 65 -3.26 18.18 -1.63
C ARG A 65 -2.11 18.83 -2.39
N ASN A 66 -1.38 19.72 -1.71
CA ASN A 66 -0.29 20.52 -2.25
C ASN A 66 1.07 20.16 -1.61
N ALA A 67 1.12 19.07 -0.84
CA ALA A 67 2.33 18.57 -0.18
C ALA A 67 2.74 17.23 -0.80
N TYR A 68 3.98 17.12 -1.26
CA TYR A 68 4.49 15.96 -1.99
C TYR A 68 5.75 15.42 -1.30
N ARG A 69 5.77 14.12 -1.03
CA ARG A 69 6.97 13.43 -0.52
C ARG A 69 7.87 13.07 -1.70
N LEU A 70 9.15 13.46 -1.62
CA LEU A 70 10.12 13.23 -2.71
C LEU A 70 10.49 11.76 -2.91
N GLY A 71 10.27 10.91 -1.91
CA GLY A 71 10.50 9.47 -1.98
C GLY A 71 10.47 8.83 -0.60
N ALA A 72 10.37 7.50 -0.57
CA ALA A 72 10.49 6.74 0.67
C ALA A 72 11.94 6.81 1.18
N GLY A 73 12.13 7.18 2.45
CA GLY A 73 13.45 7.26 3.09
C GLY A 73 14.27 8.51 2.79
N ILE A 74 13.81 9.39 1.90
CA ILE A 74 14.45 10.70 1.66
C ILE A 74 14.15 11.60 2.87
N THR A 75 15.17 11.83 3.69
CA THR A 75 15.09 12.64 4.92
C THR A 75 16.37 13.46 5.08
N ALA A 76 16.33 14.46 5.96
CA ALA A 76 17.45 15.34 6.27
C ALA A 76 18.07 16.02 5.02
N LEU A 77 17.21 16.57 4.16
CA LEU A 77 17.65 17.26 2.95
C LEU A 77 18.49 18.50 3.26
N GLN A 78 19.57 18.69 2.50
CA GLN A 78 20.39 19.88 2.59
C GLN A 78 20.05 20.85 1.46
N ARG A 79 19.97 22.16 1.77
CA ARG A 79 19.81 23.21 0.74
C ARG A 79 20.94 23.16 -0.31
N ALA A 80 22.15 22.85 0.14
CA ALA A 80 23.31 22.80 -0.74
C ALA A 80 23.22 21.63 -1.73
N GLY A 81 23.18 21.94 -3.03
CA GLY A 81 23.10 20.92 -4.08
C GLY A 81 21.71 20.31 -4.26
N PHE A 82 20.69 20.84 -3.60
CA PHE A 82 19.31 20.49 -3.88
C PHE A 82 18.84 21.18 -5.17
N GLN A 83 18.30 20.40 -6.09
CA GLN A 83 17.68 20.88 -7.31
C GLN A 83 16.32 20.19 -7.45
N LEU A 84 15.29 20.95 -7.82
CA LEU A 84 13.96 20.42 -8.05
C LEU A 84 13.30 21.19 -9.19
N ASP A 85 12.85 20.43 -10.19
CA ASP A 85 12.02 20.88 -11.29
C ASP A 85 10.63 20.26 -11.16
N VAL A 86 9.63 21.03 -11.60
CA VAL A 86 8.33 20.48 -11.98
C VAL A 86 8.33 20.30 -13.48
N VAL A 87 8.10 19.08 -13.96
CA VAL A 87 8.11 18.75 -15.38
C VAL A 87 6.76 18.20 -15.84
N TYR A 88 6.41 18.52 -17.08
CA TYR A 88 5.22 18.03 -17.76
C TYR A 88 5.62 17.04 -18.86
N ARG A 89 5.02 15.85 -18.87
CA ARG A 89 5.22 14.83 -19.90
C ARG A 89 4.38 15.19 -21.12
N ASP A 90 5.05 15.55 -22.21
CA ASP A 90 4.42 15.87 -23.48
C ASP A 90 4.22 14.60 -24.33
N ASP A 91 2.99 14.35 -24.77
CA ASP A 91 2.66 13.15 -25.56
C ASP A 91 3.24 13.19 -26.98
N ALA A 92 3.38 14.39 -27.56
CA ALA A 92 3.85 14.53 -28.94
C ALA A 92 5.35 14.19 -29.07
N THR A 93 6.14 14.57 -28.07
CA THR A 93 7.59 14.31 -28.04
C THR A 93 8.00 13.12 -27.16
N GLY A 94 7.11 12.66 -26.27
CA GLY A 94 7.42 11.68 -25.23
C GLY A 94 8.40 12.21 -24.17
N ARG A 95 8.71 13.51 -24.16
CA ARG A 95 9.72 14.12 -23.28
C ARG A 95 9.07 14.81 -22.09
N ALA A 96 9.77 14.79 -20.96
CA ALA A 96 9.42 15.58 -19.78
C ALA A 96 10.07 16.98 -19.88
N LEU A 97 9.24 18.01 -20.01
CA LEU A 97 9.65 19.40 -20.22
C LEU A 97 9.37 20.25 -18.97
N PRO A 98 10.26 21.17 -18.55
CA PRO A 98 10.03 22.05 -17.40
C PRO A 98 9.11 23.24 -17.70
N TYR A 99 8.43 23.24 -18.86
CA TYR A 99 7.51 24.28 -19.32
C TYR A 99 6.41 23.65 -20.19
N LEU A 100 5.34 24.40 -20.47
CA LEU A 100 4.23 23.95 -21.31
C LEU A 100 4.44 24.40 -22.77
N PRO A 101 4.69 23.48 -23.74
CA PRO A 101 5.23 23.80 -25.06
C PRO A 101 4.31 24.59 -26.01
N ASP A 102 2.98 24.42 -25.90
CA ASP A 102 1.98 25.05 -26.79
C ASP A 102 1.16 26.14 -26.10
N SER A 103 1.46 26.49 -24.85
CA SER A 103 0.60 27.37 -24.05
C SER A 103 1.01 28.86 -24.12
N PRO A 104 0.16 29.79 -23.64
CA PRO A 104 0.56 31.18 -23.36
C PRO A 104 1.73 31.32 -22.37
N LEU A 105 2.06 30.24 -21.64
CA LEU A 105 3.18 30.15 -20.71
C LEU A 105 4.45 29.55 -21.34
N LYS A 106 4.50 29.42 -22.67
CA LYS A 106 5.66 28.90 -23.38
C LYS A 106 6.93 29.69 -23.01
N GLY A 107 7.98 28.98 -22.63
CA GLY A 107 9.26 29.56 -22.20
C GLY A 107 9.29 30.00 -20.73
N LYS A 108 8.18 29.94 -19.98
CA LYS A 108 8.18 30.09 -18.53
C LYS A 108 8.33 28.73 -17.86
N GLN A 109 9.23 28.64 -16.88
CA GLN A 109 9.38 27.43 -16.10
C GLN A 109 8.14 27.17 -15.23
N LEU A 110 7.69 25.92 -15.18
CA LEU A 110 6.57 25.49 -14.34
C LEU A 110 6.85 25.77 -12.86
N LEU A 111 8.12 25.70 -12.46
CA LEU A 111 8.58 26.03 -11.12
C LEU A 111 8.13 27.43 -10.68
N SER A 112 8.40 28.44 -11.51
CA SER A 112 8.02 29.83 -11.24
C SER A 112 6.50 30.04 -11.38
N VAL A 113 5.86 29.40 -12.37
CA VAL A 113 4.40 29.47 -12.58
C VAL A 113 3.63 28.93 -11.36
N LEU A 114 4.09 27.83 -10.78
CA LEU A 114 3.48 27.18 -9.62
C LEU A 114 3.91 27.82 -8.28
N GLY A 115 4.72 28.87 -8.34
CA GLY A 115 5.13 29.66 -7.18
C GLY A 115 6.22 29.04 -6.32
N LEU A 116 6.95 28.04 -6.82
CA LEU A 116 8.10 27.43 -6.15
C LEU A 116 9.43 28.16 -6.41
N ASP A 117 9.42 29.16 -7.29
CA ASP A 117 10.54 30.04 -7.63
C ASP A 117 10.03 31.48 -7.69
N ARG A 118 10.21 32.20 -6.58
CA ARG A 118 9.84 33.60 -6.35
C ARG A 118 11.01 34.40 -5.79
N LEU A 119 12.03 33.75 -5.27
CA LEU A 119 13.16 34.36 -4.59
C LEU A 119 14.46 34.11 -5.36
N ASP A 120 15.38 35.07 -5.30
CA ASP A 120 16.72 34.87 -5.84
C ASP A 120 17.63 34.23 -4.79
N ALA A 121 18.89 33.96 -5.15
CA ALA A 121 19.89 33.43 -4.24
C ALA A 121 20.10 34.28 -2.97
N GLN A 122 19.79 35.59 -3.02
CA GLN A 122 19.86 36.54 -1.91
C GLN A 122 18.55 36.64 -1.11
N GLN A 123 17.53 35.83 -1.44
CA GLN A 123 16.19 35.85 -0.86
C GLN A 123 15.39 37.12 -1.17
N GLU A 124 15.75 37.86 -2.23
CA GLU A 124 14.94 38.99 -2.71
C GLU A 124 13.84 38.48 -3.65
N ALA A 125 12.72 39.20 -3.74
CA ALA A 125 11.53 38.80 -4.49
C ALA A 125 11.71 38.89 -6.02
N ARG A 126 12.57 38.03 -6.57
CA ARG A 126 12.88 37.89 -8.00
C ARG A 126 13.12 36.42 -8.31
N SER A 127 12.45 35.88 -9.32
CA SER A 127 12.64 34.48 -9.76
C SER A 127 13.99 34.30 -10.48
N ASP A 128 14.71 33.24 -10.14
CA ASP A 128 16.03 32.90 -10.71
C ASP A 128 16.07 31.54 -11.45
N GLY A 129 14.91 30.88 -11.55
CA GLY A 129 14.75 29.59 -12.21
C GLY A 129 15.22 28.40 -11.37
N ARG A 130 15.36 28.57 -10.05
CA ARG A 130 15.71 27.51 -9.10
C ARG A 130 14.65 27.41 -8.02
N PHE A 131 14.59 26.24 -7.39
CA PHE A 131 13.63 25.99 -6.32
C PHE A 131 14.00 26.82 -5.09
N ASP A 132 13.02 27.57 -4.58
CA ASP A 132 13.13 28.32 -3.33
C ASP A 132 13.21 27.35 -2.16
N PHE A 133 14.39 27.06 -1.64
CA PHE A 133 14.55 26.21 -0.45
C PHE A 133 14.29 27.03 0.83
N VAL A 134 13.02 27.12 1.23
CA VAL A 134 12.58 27.84 2.44
C VAL A 134 11.94 26.85 3.40
N GLU A 135 12.68 26.53 4.47
CA GLU A 135 12.25 25.57 5.49
C GLU A 135 10.93 25.99 6.14
N GLY A 136 10.00 25.05 6.23
CA GLY A 136 8.66 25.25 6.79
C GLY A 136 7.65 25.90 5.82
N TYR A 137 8.10 26.44 4.68
CA TYR A 137 7.21 27.08 3.69
C TYR A 137 7.12 26.30 2.38
N THR A 138 8.25 26.07 1.70
CA THR A 138 8.30 25.29 0.45
C THR A 138 8.86 23.89 0.66
N ILE A 139 9.58 23.65 1.75
CA ILE A 139 10.14 22.34 2.06
C ILE A 139 10.15 22.07 3.57
N ARG A 140 9.98 20.81 3.95
CA ARG A 140 10.34 20.30 5.27
C ARG A 140 11.45 19.27 5.11
N SER A 141 12.68 19.70 5.33
CA SER A 141 13.88 18.93 5.00
C SER A 141 14.01 17.65 5.82
N SER A 142 13.57 17.66 7.08
CA SER A 142 13.60 16.49 7.97
C SER A 142 12.77 15.32 7.45
N GLU A 143 11.66 15.59 6.77
CA GLU A 143 10.68 14.60 6.31
C GLU A 143 10.68 14.37 4.79
N GLY A 144 11.49 15.13 4.04
CA GLY A 144 11.54 15.05 2.58
C GLY A 144 10.23 15.50 1.90
N LEU A 145 9.51 16.44 2.50
CA LEU A 145 8.25 16.97 1.98
C LEU A 145 8.47 18.31 1.28
N VAL A 146 7.92 18.44 0.07
CA VAL A 146 7.84 19.70 -0.69
C VAL A 146 6.42 20.22 -0.62
N PHE A 147 6.26 21.51 -0.35
CA PHE A 147 4.99 22.22 -0.24
C PHE A 147 4.89 23.23 -1.36
N PHE A 148 3.82 23.14 -2.14
CA PHE A 148 3.44 24.20 -3.07
C PHE A 148 2.77 25.35 -2.32
N PRO A 149 3.17 26.62 -2.53
CA PRO A 149 2.59 27.76 -1.81
C PRO A 149 1.13 28.08 -2.10
N THR A 150 0.48 27.31 -2.97
CA THR A 150 -0.95 27.43 -3.29
C THR A 150 -1.68 26.14 -2.93
N THR A 151 -2.99 26.24 -2.66
CA THR A 151 -3.83 25.09 -2.28
C THR A 151 -4.01 24.10 -3.42
N GLU A 152 -4.11 24.61 -4.65
CA GLU A 152 -4.29 23.81 -5.86
C GLU A 152 -3.28 24.25 -6.94
N PRO A 153 -2.00 23.85 -6.84
CA PRO A 153 -0.97 24.21 -7.80
C PRO A 153 -1.33 23.77 -9.23
N PHE A 154 -1.78 22.53 -9.41
CA PHE A 154 -2.10 21.99 -10.74
C PHE A 154 -3.54 22.33 -11.18
N GLY A 155 -4.39 22.80 -10.26
CA GLY A 155 -5.78 23.18 -10.49
C GLY A 155 -5.93 24.68 -10.72
N SER A 156 -6.59 25.37 -9.79
CA SER A 156 -6.91 26.80 -9.92
C SER A 156 -5.71 27.71 -10.18
N THR A 157 -4.52 27.39 -9.65
CA THR A 157 -3.30 28.18 -9.90
C THR A 157 -2.92 28.14 -11.38
N LEU A 158 -2.85 26.93 -11.96
CA LEU A 158 -2.48 26.76 -13.36
C LEU A 158 -3.58 27.25 -14.31
N THR A 159 -4.86 27.04 -13.97
CA THR A 159 -6.01 27.61 -14.68
C THR A 159 -5.91 29.13 -14.79
N THR A 160 -5.60 29.79 -13.67
CA THR A 160 -5.45 31.25 -13.62
C THR A 160 -4.25 31.72 -14.45
N ALA A 161 -3.12 31.00 -14.39
CA ALA A 161 -1.92 31.32 -15.15
C ALA A 161 -2.10 31.14 -16.67
N LEU A 162 -2.85 30.12 -17.09
CA LEU A 162 -3.14 29.83 -18.50
C LEU A 162 -4.21 30.74 -19.09
N GLY A 163 -5.09 31.30 -18.24
CA GLY A 163 -6.29 32.00 -18.66
C GLY A 163 -7.41 31.05 -19.09
N ALA A 164 -8.65 31.55 -19.10
CA ALA A 164 -9.81 30.76 -19.52
C ALA A 164 -9.69 30.35 -21.00
N GLY A 165 -10.05 29.10 -21.32
CA GLY A 165 -10.06 28.56 -22.68
C GLY A 165 -9.45 27.17 -22.80
N SER A 166 -9.22 26.74 -24.05
CA SER A 166 -8.77 25.38 -24.39
C SER A 166 -7.43 24.98 -23.77
N TRP A 167 -6.56 25.95 -23.44
CA TRP A 167 -5.29 25.67 -22.77
C TRP A 167 -5.46 25.20 -21.33
N SER A 168 -6.39 25.79 -20.59
CA SER A 168 -6.73 25.33 -19.24
C SER A 168 -7.34 23.93 -19.28
N GLU A 169 -8.26 23.69 -20.20
CA GLU A 169 -8.86 22.37 -20.44
C GLU A 169 -7.85 21.32 -20.91
N ARG A 170 -6.68 21.70 -21.42
CA ARG A 170 -5.62 20.77 -21.78
C ARG A 170 -4.66 20.53 -20.61
N TYR A 171 -4.15 21.58 -19.97
CA TYR A 171 -3.05 21.48 -19.02
C TYR A 171 -3.44 21.52 -17.54
N ALA A 172 -4.48 22.25 -17.15
CA ALA A 172 -4.91 22.29 -15.74
C ALA A 172 -5.51 20.93 -15.33
N PHE A 173 -5.31 20.56 -14.08
CA PHE A 173 -5.77 19.30 -13.49
C PHE A 173 -6.61 19.56 -12.23
N PRO A 174 -7.77 20.22 -12.35
CA PRO A 174 -8.68 20.45 -11.22
C PRO A 174 -9.23 19.14 -10.63
N GLU A 175 -9.37 18.09 -11.44
CA GLU A 175 -9.87 16.78 -11.02
C GLU A 175 -9.04 16.16 -9.89
N LEU A 176 -7.73 16.47 -9.82
CA LEU A 176 -6.86 16.08 -8.71
C LEU A 176 -7.36 16.56 -7.34
N TYR A 177 -8.13 17.64 -7.30
CA TYR A 177 -8.65 18.26 -6.08
C TYR A 177 -10.14 17.99 -5.86
N THR A 178 -10.89 17.64 -6.92
CA THR A 178 -12.34 17.45 -6.88
C THR A 178 -12.80 16.00 -7.02
N MET A 179 -11.89 15.06 -7.31
CA MET A 179 -12.16 13.61 -7.40
C MET A 179 -11.32 12.81 -6.41
N THR A 180 -11.65 11.53 -6.21
CA THR A 180 -10.80 10.64 -5.39
C THR A 180 -9.43 10.46 -6.05
N ALA A 181 -8.43 10.05 -5.26
CA ALA A 181 -7.08 9.85 -5.80
C ALA A 181 -7.06 8.78 -6.91
N VAL A 182 -7.92 7.76 -6.79
CA VAL A 182 -8.08 6.67 -7.76
C VAL A 182 -8.69 7.19 -9.05
N GLU A 183 -9.82 7.89 -8.97
CA GLU A 183 -10.49 8.50 -10.13
C GLU A 183 -9.58 9.51 -10.86
N ALA A 184 -8.88 10.36 -10.11
CA ALA A 184 -7.95 11.33 -10.68
C ALA A 184 -6.77 10.63 -11.38
N ALA A 185 -6.24 9.54 -10.81
CA ALA A 185 -5.15 8.78 -11.44
C ALA A 185 -5.53 8.18 -12.79
N GLN A 186 -6.80 7.80 -12.98
CA GLN A 186 -7.34 7.28 -14.23
C GLN A 186 -7.43 8.35 -15.34
N ARG A 187 -7.39 9.65 -15.00
CA ARG A 187 -7.31 10.77 -15.96
C ARG A 187 -5.89 10.93 -16.53
N SER A 188 -5.43 9.90 -17.24
CA SER A 188 -4.07 9.81 -17.81
C SER A 188 -3.72 10.97 -18.76
N GLU A 189 -4.73 11.59 -19.38
CA GLU A 189 -4.61 12.76 -20.23
C GLU A 189 -4.18 14.02 -19.47
N LYS A 190 -4.44 14.08 -18.15
CA LYS A 190 -4.08 15.17 -17.23
C LYS A 190 -2.93 14.81 -16.29
N ASN A 191 -2.85 13.54 -15.88
CA ASN A 191 -1.86 13.04 -14.94
C ASN A 191 -0.46 12.92 -15.60
N LYS A 192 0.16 14.08 -15.85
CA LYS A 192 1.38 14.23 -16.63
C LYS A 192 2.45 15.07 -15.95
N TYR A 193 2.22 15.48 -14.70
CA TYR A 193 3.15 16.28 -13.92
C TYR A 193 4.02 15.40 -13.03
N TYR A 194 5.32 15.66 -13.04
CA TYR A 194 6.30 14.93 -12.24
C TYR A 194 7.22 15.91 -11.52
N LEU A 195 7.63 15.55 -10.31
CA LEU A 195 8.71 16.22 -9.60
C LEU A 195 10.01 15.51 -9.96
N ARG A 196 10.98 16.24 -10.50
CA ARG A 196 12.29 15.71 -10.84
C ARG A 196 13.34 16.53 -10.11
N GLY A 197 14.24 15.88 -9.39
CA GLY A 197 15.25 16.61 -8.64
C GLY A 197 16.46 15.79 -8.30
N GLU A 198 17.47 16.49 -7.82
CA GLU A 198 18.72 15.96 -7.29
C GLU A 198 18.89 16.46 -5.86
N TYR A 199 19.39 15.60 -4.98
CA TYR A 199 19.65 15.96 -3.60
C TYR A 199 20.94 15.31 -3.11
N ARG A 200 21.48 15.82 -2.00
CA ARG A 200 22.66 15.26 -1.34
C ARG A 200 22.26 14.55 -0.05
N ALA A 201 22.85 13.38 0.18
CA ALA A 201 22.84 12.74 1.49
C ALA A 201 23.68 13.54 2.50
N THR A 202 23.36 13.40 3.78
CA THR A 202 23.84 14.25 4.88
C THR A 202 25.35 14.19 5.14
N SER A 203 26.05 13.13 4.74
CA SER A 203 27.47 12.91 5.03
C SER A 203 28.38 13.33 3.87
N ALA A 204 29.07 14.47 4.02
CA ALA A 204 30.08 14.90 3.07
C ALA A 204 31.26 13.92 3.02
N GLY A 205 31.55 13.39 1.83
CA GLY A 205 32.68 12.47 1.61
C GLY A 205 32.42 11.02 2.00
N GLU A 206 31.21 10.67 2.47
CA GLU A 206 30.80 9.27 2.68
C GLU A 206 29.62 8.92 1.78
N ILE A 207 29.75 7.81 1.06
CA ILE A 207 28.73 7.25 0.17
C ILE A 207 28.25 5.95 0.81
N SER A 208 26.95 5.88 1.11
CA SER A 208 26.33 4.63 1.56
C SER A 208 26.15 3.69 0.37
N LEU A 209 26.55 2.42 0.51
CA LEU A 209 26.37 1.38 -0.50
C LEU A 209 24.94 0.82 -0.52
N GLY A 210 24.09 1.22 0.43
CA GLY A 210 22.70 0.76 0.54
C GLY A 210 22.55 -0.69 1.04
N THR A 211 23.65 -1.37 1.36
CA THR A 211 23.69 -2.73 1.89
C THR A 211 24.80 -2.85 2.94
N VAL A 212 24.73 -3.85 3.81
CA VAL A 212 25.71 -4.13 4.86
C VAL A 212 26.43 -5.45 4.57
N ASN A 213 27.60 -5.67 5.17
CA ASN A 213 28.41 -6.88 4.95
C ASN A 213 28.80 -7.11 3.48
N VAL A 214 29.36 -6.07 2.88
CA VAL A 214 29.87 -6.08 1.52
C VAL A 214 31.14 -6.93 1.43
N ALA A 215 31.27 -7.74 0.38
CA ALA A 215 32.46 -8.56 0.17
C ALA A 215 33.71 -7.69 -0.04
N PRO A 216 34.84 -7.93 0.66
CA PRO A 216 36.09 -7.22 0.42
C PRO A 216 36.53 -7.24 -1.04
N GLY A 217 36.89 -6.08 -1.60
CA GLY A 217 37.34 -5.95 -3.00
C GLY A 217 36.24 -5.96 -4.07
N SER A 218 34.96 -6.06 -3.68
CA SER A 218 33.80 -6.02 -4.61
C SER A 218 33.35 -4.60 -4.99
N VAL A 219 33.91 -3.58 -4.34
CA VAL A 219 33.56 -2.17 -4.53
C VAL A 219 34.52 -1.55 -5.53
N ARG A 220 33.98 -0.96 -6.59
CA ARG A 220 34.74 -0.25 -7.61
C ARG A 220 34.22 1.18 -7.70
N VAL A 221 35.10 2.14 -7.37
CA VAL A 221 34.80 3.57 -7.34
C VAL A 221 35.47 4.27 -8.51
N THR A 222 34.70 5.01 -9.30
CA THR A 222 35.19 5.81 -10.42
C THR A 222 34.83 7.29 -10.21
N ALA A 223 35.71 8.19 -10.63
CA ALA A 223 35.45 9.64 -10.66
C ALA A 223 35.69 10.16 -12.07
N ALA A 224 34.67 10.77 -12.69
CA ALA A 224 34.72 11.23 -14.09
C ALA A 224 35.29 10.19 -15.08
N GLY A 225 34.99 8.91 -14.86
CA GLY A 225 35.48 7.78 -15.67
C GLY A 225 36.86 7.24 -15.29
N ALA A 226 37.62 7.90 -14.42
CA ALA A 226 38.89 7.38 -13.90
C ALA A 226 38.65 6.46 -12.70
N LEU A 227 39.31 5.29 -12.68
CA LEU A 227 39.24 4.36 -11.56
C LEU A 227 40.05 4.90 -10.38
N LEU A 228 39.42 4.99 -9.21
CA LEU A 228 40.07 5.40 -7.96
C LEU A 228 40.75 4.22 -7.28
N THR A 229 41.78 4.50 -6.48
CA THR A 229 42.53 3.47 -5.74
C THR A 229 42.08 3.39 -4.28
N GLU A 230 41.66 2.22 -3.82
CA GLU A 230 41.34 1.98 -2.41
C GLU A 230 42.59 2.13 -1.52
N GLY A 231 42.45 2.77 -0.37
CA GLY A 231 43.53 3.11 0.57
C GLY A 231 44.20 4.47 0.29
N THR A 232 44.15 4.95 -0.95
CA THR A 232 44.73 6.26 -1.35
C THR A 232 43.65 7.29 -1.61
N ASP A 233 42.71 6.99 -2.52
CA ASP A 233 41.67 7.92 -2.96
C ASP A 233 40.37 7.75 -2.16
N TYR A 234 40.09 6.55 -1.67
CA TYR A 234 38.94 6.22 -0.84
C TYR A 234 39.23 5.04 0.09
N THR A 235 38.38 4.81 1.08
CA THR A 235 38.37 3.64 1.97
C THR A 235 36.97 3.05 2.02
N VAL A 236 36.86 1.75 2.25
CA VAL A 236 35.57 1.06 2.36
C VAL A 236 35.43 0.45 3.74
N ASP A 237 34.36 0.79 4.44
CA ASP A 237 33.87 0.00 5.56
C ASP A 237 32.97 -1.10 5.00
N TYR A 238 33.53 -2.28 4.84
CA TYR A 238 32.85 -3.45 4.32
C TYR A 238 31.73 -3.96 5.24
N THR A 239 31.85 -3.73 6.55
CA THR A 239 30.83 -4.16 7.51
C THR A 239 29.63 -3.23 7.51
N ALA A 240 29.87 -1.93 7.60
CA ALA A 240 28.82 -0.91 7.59
C ALA A 240 28.31 -0.58 6.18
N GLY A 241 29.02 -1.02 5.13
CA GLY A 241 28.66 -0.75 3.73
C GLY A 241 28.81 0.72 3.34
N ARG A 242 29.93 1.35 3.70
CA ARG A 242 30.17 2.77 3.43
C ARG A 242 31.50 2.99 2.73
N VAL A 243 31.51 3.87 1.74
CA VAL A 243 32.72 4.31 1.04
C VAL A 243 33.05 5.72 1.48
N LYS A 244 34.24 5.92 2.05
CA LYS A 244 34.74 7.23 2.46
C LYS A 244 35.81 7.71 1.49
N ILE A 245 35.55 8.83 0.83
CA ILE A 245 36.47 9.46 -0.12
C ILE A 245 37.56 10.20 0.67
N LEU A 246 38.82 9.83 0.44
CA LEU A 246 40.00 10.43 1.06
C LEU A 246 40.55 11.60 0.23
N ASN A 247 40.43 11.52 -1.09
CA ASN A 247 40.95 12.53 -2.00
C ASN A 247 40.09 13.81 -1.97
N ARG A 248 40.56 14.82 -1.21
CA ARG A 248 39.86 16.10 -1.03
C ARG A 248 39.67 16.88 -2.33
N GLN A 249 40.57 16.75 -3.30
CA GLN A 249 40.45 17.47 -4.56
C GLN A 249 39.19 17.04 -5.33
N LEU A 250 38.83 15.75 -5.29
CA LEU A 250 37.61 15.24 -5.90
C LEU A 250 36.35 15.79 -5.20
N ILE A 251 36.42 15.92 -3.87
CA ILE A 251 35.32 16.46 -3.05
C ILE A 251 35.13 17.96 -3.34
N ASP A 252 36.22 18.73 -3.30
CA ASP A 252 36.21 20.19 -3.49
C ASP A 252 35.85 20.57 -4.94
N ALA A 253 36.33 19.80 -5.92
CA ALA A 253 35.99 19.96 -7.33
C ALA A 253 34.56 19.48 -7.67
N LYS A 254 33.85 18.86 -6.72
CA LYS A 254 32.49 18.31 -6.90
C LYS A 254 32.40 17.34 -8.09
N THR A 255 33.45 16.54 -8.29
CA THR A 255 33.49 15.55 -9.37
C THR A 255 32.44 14.46 -9.11
N PRO A 256 31.61 14.09 -10.10
CA PRO A 256 30.71 12.95 -9.96
C PRO A 256 31.50 11.67 -9.66
N ILE A 257 31.14 10.99 -8.58
CA ILE A 257 31.73 9.72 -8.15
C ILE A 257 30.67 8.64 -8.29
N GLU A 258 30.98 7.62 -9.08
CA GLU A 258 30.14 6.44 -9.24
C GLU A 258 30.74 5.30 -8.44
N VAL A 259 29.89 4.60 -7.68
CA VAL A 259 30.29 3.42 -6.92
C VAL A 259 29.49 2.24 -7.45
N SER A 260 30.21 1.21 -7.89
CA SER A 260 29.62 -0.05 -8.30
C SER A 260 29.99 -1.13 -7.30
N LEU A 261 29.01 -1.99 -7.00
CA LEU A 261 29.12 -3.07 -6.03
C LEU A 261 28.76 -4.39 -6.71
N GLN A 262 29.61 -5.40 -6.54
CA GLN A 262 29.31 -6.76 -7.00
C GLN A 262 28.64 -7.57 -5.87
N GLY A 263 27.38 -7.98 -6.07
CA GLY A 263 26.70 -8.95 -5.20
C GLY A 263 25.98 -8.37 -3.97
N GLY A 264 25.57 -7.11 -4.00
CA GLY A 264 24.85 -6.47 -2.89
C GLY A 264 23.42 -6.96 -2.62
N ASP A 265 22.89 -7.82 -3.49
CA ASP A 265 21.50 -8.28 -3.44
C ASP A 265 21.41 -9.68 -2.81
N ALA A 266 21.43 -9.73 -1.48
CA ALA A 266 21.37 -10.97 -0.70
C ALA A 266 20.03 -11.74 -0.84
N LEU A 267 19.05 -11.20 -1.57
CA LEU A 267 17.70 -11.77 -1.73
C LEU A 267 17.38 -12.28 -3.15
N SER A 268 18.32 -12.22 -4.09
CA SER A 268 18.14 -12.83 -5.41
C SER A 268 18.12 -14.37 -5.28
N GLN A 269 16.92 -14.96 -5.26
CA GLN A 269 16.74 -16.43 -5.25
C GLN A 269 17.09 -17.09 -6.60
N GLN A 270 17.45 -16.31 -7.62
CA GLN A 270 17.79 -16.82 -8.94
C GLN A 270 19.20 -17.43 -8.94
N ARG A 271 19.30 -18.69 -9.35
CA ARG A 271 20.59 -19.35 -9.49
C ARG A 271 21.35 -18.77 -10.68
N LYS A 272 22.53 -18.19 -10.42
CA LYS A 272 23.45 -17.68 -11.43
C LYS A 272 24.60 -18.66 -11.64
N THR A 273 24.90 -18.97 -12.90
CA THR A 273 26.04 -19.81 -13.29
C THR A 273 26.98 -19.00 -14.17
N LEU A 274 28.18 -18.71 -13.66
CA LEU A 274 29.24 -18.04 -14.38
C LEU A 274 30.35 -19.06 -14.68
N ILE A 275 30.63 -19.29 -15.96
CA ILE A 275 31.75 -20.12 -16.41
C ILE A 275 32.62 -19.24 -17.30
N GLY A 276 33.92 -19.21 -17.04
CA GLY A 276 34.84 -18.42 -17.83
C GLY A 276 36.19 -19.11 -18.00
N LEU A 277 36.84 -18.79 -19.11
CA LEU A 277 38.22 -19.11 -19.41
C LEU A 277 38.96 -17.79 -19.61
N ASP A 278 40.03 -17.59 -18.86
CA ASP A 278 40.92 -16.45 -19.01
C ASP A 278 42.34 -16.96 -19.32
N LEU A 279 42.84 -16.59 -20.49
CA LEU A 279 44.15 -16.98 -20.99
C LEU A 279 45.05 -15.76 -20.97
N ASN A 280 46.11 -15.81 -20.17
CA ASN A 280 47.09 -14.73 -20.09
C ASN A 280 48.47 -15.25 -20.47
N TYR A 281 49.00 -14.75 -21.59
CA TYR A 281 50.31 -15.14 -22.09
C TYR A 281 51.30 -13.97 -22.07
N ARG A 282 52.42 -14.19 -21.38
CA ARG A 282 53.52 -13.22 -21.28
C ARG A 282 54.55 -13.52 -22.38
N PHE A 283 54.42 -12.85 -23.52
CA PHE A 283 55.34 -12.97 -24.66
C PHE A 283 56.76 -12.49 -24.32
N SER A 284 56.91 -11.49 -23.46
CA SER A 284 58.22 -11.02 -22.98
C SER A 284 58.11 -10.47 -21.56
N LYS A 285 59.23 -10.04 -20.96
CA LYS A 285 59.18 -9.38 -19.64
C LYS A 285 58.28 -8.12 -19.63
N ASP A 286 58.09 -7.53 -20.80
CA ASP A 286 57.46 -6.23 -20.99
C ASP A 286 56.09 -6.33 -21.70
N LEU A 287 55.81 -7.41 -22.45
CA LEU A 287 54.58 -7.59 -23.22
C LEU A 287 53.74 -8.77 -22.70
N ARG A 288 52.47 -8.49 -22.40
CA ARG A 288 51.43 -9.47 -22.06
C ARG A 288 50.25 -9.30 -23.00
N LEU A 289 49.71 -10.42 -23.43
CA LEU A 289 48.48 -10.53 -24.21
C LEU A 289 47.58 -11.52 -23.49
N GLY A 290 46.31 -11.15 -23.34
CA GLY A 290 45.31 -12.03 -22.77
C GLY A 290 44.04 -12.07 -23.60
N ALA A 291 43.30 -13.15 -23.41
CA ALA A 291 42.01 -13.39 -24.01
C ALA A 291 41.07 -13.98 -22.96
N THR A 292 39.87 -13.44 -22.89
CA THR A 292 38.87 -13.81 -21.89
C THR A 292 37.62 -14.26 -22.63
N LEU A 293 37.05 -15.39 -22.23
CA LEU A 293 35.75 -15.88 -22.68
C LEU A 293 34.93 -16.23 -21.44
N MET A 294 33.76 -15.62 -21.29
CA MET A 294 32.88 -15.81 -20.14
C MET A 294 31.45 -16.06 -20.62
N HIS A 295 30.76 -16.98 -19.95
CA HIS A 295 29.35 -17.25 -20.14
C HIS A 295 28.63 -17.14 -18.80
N LEU A 296 27.64 -16.25 -18.74
CA LEU A 296 26.79 -16.04 -17.58
C LEU A 296 25.37 -16.46 -17.95
N SER A 297 24.81 -17.42 -17.21
CA SER A 297 23.43 -17.85 -17.35
C SER A 297 22.71 -17.75 -16.02
N GLU A 298 21.53 -17.16 -16.04
CA GLU A 298 20.60 -17.15 -14.91
C GLU A 298 19.47 -18.14 -15.16
N MET A 299 19.09 -18.88 -14.12
CA MET A 299 17.92 -19.77 -14.16
C MET A 299 16.72 -19.02 -13.60
N PRO A 300 15.61 -18.89 -14.36
CA PRO A 300 14.43 -18.21 -13.87
C PRO A 300 13.74 -19.04 -12.77
N LEU A 301 13.10 -18.34 -11.82
CA LEU A 301 12.30 -18.98 -10.75
C LEU A 301 10.97 -19.52 -11.30
N THR A 302 10.42 -18.85 -12.30
CA THR A 302 9.13 -19.16 -12.92
C THR A 302 9.31 -19.36 -14.43
N ALA A 303 8.43 -20.15 -15.05
CA ALA A 303 8.48 -20.37 -16.50
C ALA A 303 8.03 -19.13 -17.31
N LYS A 304 7.22 -18.26 -16.69
CA LYS A 304 6.79 -16.95 -17.19
C LYS A 304 7.65 -15.87 -16.52
N ALA A 305 8.40 -15.10 -17.30
CA ALA A 305 9.20 -14.00 -16.78
C ALA A 305 8.48 -12.67 -17.04
N ALA A 306 8.29 -11.86 -16.00
CA ALA A 306 7.77 -10.50 -16.13
C ALA A 306 8.81 -9.58 -16.78
N LEU A 307 8.33 -8.52 -17.43
CA LEU A 307 9.19 -7.48 -18.02
C LEU A 307 10.09 -6.85 -16.95
N GLY A 308 11.40 -6.81 -17.20
CA GLY A 308 12.42 -6.32 -16.27
C GLY A 308 12.96 -7.37 -15.28
N GLN A 309 12.36 -8.57 -15.24
CA GLN A 309 12.83 -9.71 -14.45
C GLN A 309 13.34 -10.86 -15.34
N GLU A 310 13.66 -10.58 -16.60
CA GLU A 310 14.16 -11.58 -17.53
C GLU A 310 15.51 -12.14 -17.08
N SER A 311 15.63 -13.46 -17.09
CA SER A 311 16.91 -14.12 -16.82
C SER A 311 17.87 -13.98 -18.00
N MET A 312 19.05 -13.41 -17.72
CA MET A 312 20.06 -13.20 -18.74
C MET A 312 20.82 -14.49 -19.09
N ARG A 313 21.30 -14.53 -20.33
CA ARG A 313 22.18 -15.58 -20.83
C ARG A 313 23.23 -14.99 -21.75
N ASN A 314 24.22 -14.33 -21.16
CA ASN A 314 25.19 -13.52 -21.86
C ASN A 314 26.50 -14.27 -22.08
N THR A 315 27.12 -14.09 -23.25
CA THR A 315 28.48 -14.54 -23.52
C THR A 315 29.35 -13.32 -23.79
N MET A 316 30.41 -13.14 -23.03
CA MET A 316 31.40 -12.10 -23.28
C MET A 316 32.67 -12.75 -23.81
N TRP A 317 33.27 -12.15 -24.83
CA TRP A 317 34.66 -12.43 -25.18
C TRP A 317 35.44 -11.13 -25.23
N GLY A 318 36.73 -11.19 -24.90
CA GLY A 318 37.59 -10.03 -24.90
C GLY A 318 39.04 -10.39 -25.11
N ALA A 319 39.83 -9.38 -25.44
CA ALA A 319 41.27 -9.46 -25.53
C ALA A 319 41.89 -8.23 -24.87
N ASN A 320 42.98 -8.43 -24.15
CA ASN A 320 43.73 -7.35 -23.53
C ASN A 320 45.21 -7.40 -23.92
N LEU A 321 45.82 -6.23 -23.98
CA LEU A 321 47.23 -6.02 -24.25
C LEU A 321 47.78 -5.12 -23.16
N SER A 322 48.88 -5.55 -22.54
CA SER A 322 49.63 -4.76 -21.58
C SER A 322 51.09 -4.76 -22.00
N TYR A 323 51.60 -3.58 -22.34
CA TYR A 323 53.01 -3.36 -22.67
C TYR A 323 53.60 -2.36 -21.69
N GLN A 324 54.61 -2.77 -20.91
CA GLN A 324 55.28 -1.89 -19.96
C GLN A 324 56.79 -2.05 -20.06
N THR A 325 57.48 -0.95 -20.35
CA THR A 325 58.93 -0.93 -20.49
C THR A 325 59.55 0.27 -19.79
N LYS A 326 60.82 0.15 -19.38
CA LYS A 326 61.59 1.24 -18.78
C LYS A 326 62.55 1.79 -19.83
N SER A 327 62.48 3.09 -20.08
CA SER A 327 63.31 3.75 -21.09
C SER A 327 64.24 4.79 -20.46
N SER A 328 65.51 4.41 -20.34
CA SER A 328 66.57 5.36 -19.95
C SER A 328 66.71 6.48 -20.98
N GLN A 329 66.42 6.22 -22.27
CA GLN A 329 66.48 7.25 -23.30
C GLN A 329 65.40 8.32 -23.15
N LEU A 330 64.18 7.94 -22.78
CA LEU A 330 63.12 8.91 -22.49
C LEU A 330 63.49 9.77 -21.27
N THR A 331 64.15 9.16 -20.29
CA THR A 331 64.69 9.86 -19.10
C THR A 331 65.73 10.90 -19.49
N HIS A 332 66.69 10.53 -20.34
CA HIS A 332 67.70 11.45 -20.86
C HIS A 332 67.08 12.59 -21.68
N LEU A 333 66.06 12.29 -22.49
CA LEU A 333 65.36 13.30 -23.28
C LEU A 333 64.61 14.31 -22.39
N LEU A 334 63.99 13.84 -21.30
CA LEU A 334 63.33 14.70 -20.31
C LEU A 334 64.34 15.52 -19.48
N ASN A 335 65.57 15.02 -19.25
CA ASN A 335 66.65 15.76 -18.59
C ASN A 335 67.22 16.92 -19.42
N HIS A 336 66.80 17.09 -20.68
CA HIS A 336 67.12 18.29 -21.46
C HIS A 336 66.18 19.47 -21.18
N LEU A 337 65.12 19.28 -20.39
CA LEU A 337 64.29 20.38 -19.91
C LEU A 337 65.03 21.17 -18.83
N PRO A 338 65.14 22.51 -18.94
CA PRO A 338 65.83 23.31 -17.94
C PRO A 338 65.13 23.18 -16.57
N PHE A 339 65.94 23.13 -15.51
CA PHE A 339 65.54 23.02 -14.10
C PHE A 339 64.98 21.65 -13.63
N VAL A 340 65.21 20.56 -14.38
CA VAL A 340 64.77 19.20 -13.99
C VAL A 340 65.95 18.22 -14.05
N ASP A 341 66.18 17.44 -12.99
CA ASP A 341 67.28 16.45 -12.89
C ASP A 341 66.71 15.08 -12.47
N LEU A 342 66.32 14.26 -13.45
CA LEU A 342 65.65 12.97 -13.24
C LEU A 342 66.68 11.84 -13.21
N THR A 343 66.80 11.17 -12.07
CA THR A 343 67.71 10.01 -11.86
C THR A 343 67.01 8.65 -11.99
N GLN A 344 65.67 8.64 -11.92
CA GLN A 344 64.84 7.43 -12.02
C GLN A 344 64.50 7.14 -13.50
N PRO A 345 64.63 5.89 -13.99
CA PRO A 345 64.25 5.54 -15.36
C PRO A 345 62.75 5.76 -15.59
N ALA A 346 62.41 6.57 -16.60
CA ALA A 346 61.07 6.76 -17.08
C ALA A 346 60.44 5.43 -17.51
N SER A 347 59.21 5.18 -17.08
CA SER A 347 58.44 4.00 -17.48
C SER A 347 57.34 4.39 -18.46
N PHE A 348 57.24 3.64 -19.55
CA PHE A 348 56.13 3.72 -20.49
C PHE A 348 55.22 2.51 -20.29
N SER A 349 53.93 2.74 -20.10
CA SER A 349 52.91 1.70 -19.98
C SER A 349 51.77 1.97 -20.95
N LEU A 350 51.46 0.98 -21.78
CA LEU A 350 50.31 0.95 -22.67
C LEU A 350 49.42 -0.22 -22.27
N SER A 351 48.15 0.09 -21.98
CA SER A 351 47.12 -0.91 -21.74
C SER A 351 45.98 -0.68 -22.72
N ALA A 352 45.56 -1.75 -23.39
CA ALA A 352 44.43 -1.75 -24.30
C ALA A 352 43.56 -2.96 -24.02
N GLU A 353 42.25 -2.78 -24.05
CA GLU A 353 41.27 -3.85 -23.83
C GLU A 353 40.14 -3.69 -24.83
N VAL A 354 39.71 -4.81 -25.41
CA VAL A 354 38.49 -4.89 -26.21
C VAL A 354 37.65 -6.03 -25.66
N ALA A 355 36.37 -5.77 -25.43
CA ALA A 355 35.42 -6.79 -25.02
C ALA A 355 34.13 -6.61 -25.79
N GLN A 356 33.55 -7.71 -26.25
CA GLN A 356 32.24 -7.75 -26.87
C GLN A 356 31.33 -8.63 -26.01
N LEU A 357 30.19 -8.05 -25.61
CA LEU A 357 29.10 -8.80 -25.01
C LEU A 357 28.15 -9.25 -26.12
N LEU A 358 27.90 -10.55 -26.18
CA LEU A 358 26.82 -11.17 -26.95
C LEU A 358 25.66 -11.40 -25.98
N PRO A 359 24.67 -10.48 -25.94
CA PRO A 359 23.55 -10.62 -25.03
C PRO A 359 22.65 -11.78 -25.47
N GLY A 360 22.11 -12.49 -24.50
CA GLY A 360 21.12 -13.54 -24.72
C GLY A 360 20.16 -13.61 -23.55
N HIS A 361 19.08 -14.37 -23.74
CA HIS A 361 18.02 -14.54 -22.74
C HIS A 361 17.68 -16.01 -22.59
N TYR A 362 17.14 -16.37 -21.44
CA TYR A 362 16.62 -17.70 -21.21
C TYR A 362 15.35 -17.96 -22.05
N LYS A 363 15.24 -19.16 -22.63
CA LYS A 363 14.04 -19.59 -23.37
C LYS A 363 13.38 -20.74 -22.61
N SER A 364 12.14 -20.53 -22.16
CA SER A 364 11.32 -21.60 -21.59
C SER A 364 10.44 -22.23 -22.66
N LYS A 365 9.95 -23.45 -22.41
CA LYS A 365 8.95 -24.11 -23.28
C LYS A 365 7.65 -23.29 -23.43
N TYR A 366 7.35 -22.43 -22.44
CA TYR A 366 6.08 -21.70 -22.36
C TYR A 366 6.17 -20.27 -22.89
N SER A 367 7.35 -19.63 -22.82
CA SER A 367 7.53 -18.24 -23.23
C SER A 367 8.34 -18.07 -24.52
N ASP A 368 9.10 -19.08 -24.97
CA ASP A 368 10.03 -19.01 -26.12
C ASP A 368 10.92 -17.74 -26.15
N GLY A 369 11.28 -17.23 -24.97
CA GLY A 369 12.08 -16.01 -24.80
C GLY A 369 11.28 -14.70 -24.77
N SER A 370 9.95 -14.76 -24.81
CA SER A 370 9.06 -13.63 -24.54
C SER A 370 9.04 -13.28 -23.06
N SER A 371 8.91 -12.00 -22.75
CA SER A 371 8.53 -11.52 -21.42
C SER A 371 7.08 -11.06 -21.39
N TYR A 372 6.47 -11.16 -20.21
CA TYR A 372 5.09 -10.77 -19.99
C TYR A 372 5.07 -9.34 -19.47
N LEU A 373 4.37 -8.45 -20.19
CA LEU A 373 4.04 -7.12 -19.69
C LEU A 373 3.04 -7.22 -18.54
N ASP A 374 2.04 -8.10 -18.71
CA ASP A 374 1.06 -8.49 -17.71
C ASP A 374 0.58 -9.90 -18.07
N ASP A 375 0.47 -10.78 -17.08
CA ASP A 375 -0.08 -12.13 -17.23
C ASP A 375 -1.44 -12.30 -16.56
N PHE A 376 -1.95 -11.23 -15.91
CA PHE A 376 -3.19 -11.18 -15.13
C PHE A 376 -3.29 -12.20 -13.99
N ASP A 377 -2.22 -12.95 -13.66
CA ASP A 377 -2.26 -13.97 -12.60
C ASP A 377 -2.47 -13.31 -11.21
N ALA A 378 -1.99 -12.08 -11.04
CA ALA A 378 -2.16 -11.28 -9.82
C ALA A 378 -3.34 -10.29 -9.87
N ALA A 379 -4.13 -10.29 -10.95
CA ALA A 379 -5.26 -9.37 -11.10
C ALA A 379 -6.43 -9.69 -10.16
N HIS A 380 -6.47 -10.91 -9.62
CA HIS A 380 -7.52 -11.34 -8.72
C HIS A 380 -7.02 -11.45 -7.27
N THR A 381 -7.57 -10.61 -6.41
CA THR A 381 -7.43 -10.72 -4.95
C THR A 381 -8.82 -10.82 -4.34
N ALA A 382 -9.00 -11.70 -3.35
CA ALA A 382 -10.29 -11.94 -2.72
C ALA A 382 -10.23 -11.58 -1.23
N ILE A 383 -11.30 -10.94 -0.74
CA ILE A 383 -11.54 -10.73 0.68
C ILE A 383 -12.45 -11.86 1.15
N ASP A 384 -11.96 -12.73 2.03
CA ASP A 384 -12.74 -13.86 2.52
C ASP A 384 -13.86 -13.42 3.48
N LEU A 385 -15.09 -13.76 3.12
CA LEU A 385 -16.28 -13.46 3.90
C LEU A 385 -16.89 -14.69 4.62
N MET A 386 -16.29 -15.87 4.49
CA MET A 386 -16.90 -17.14 4.90
C MET A 386 -16.84 -17.44 6.41
N SER A 387 -16.02 -16.71 7.19
CA SER A 387 -15.87 -16.96 8.63
C SER A 387 -17.15 -16.67 9.41
N PRO A 388 -17.88 -17.67 9.96
CA PRO A 388 -19.15 -17.43 10.65
C PRO A 388 -19.01 -16.56 11.90
N GLN A 389 -17.85 -16.63 12.55
CA GLN A 389 -17.55 -15.89 13.79
C GLN A 389 -17.40 -14.39 13.55
N ALA A 390 -17.17 -13.95 12.31
CA ALA A 390 -17.13 -12.54 11.94
C ALA A 390 -18.54 -11.94 11.73
N TRP A 391 -19.56 -12.79 11.55
CA TRP A 391 -20.95 -12.35 11.37
C TRP A 391 -21.68 -12.22 12.70
N ARG A 392 -22.60 -11.27 12.74
CA ARG A 392 -23.49 -10.95 13.87
C ARG A 392 -24.91 -10.80 13.35
N LEU A 393 -25.89 -10.84 14.26
CA LEU A 393 -27.28 -10.54 13.92
C LEU A 393 -27.36 -9.14 13.29
N SER A 394 -28.14 -8.97 12.22
CA SER A 394 -28.29 -7.66 11.59
C SER A 394 -29.37 -6.81 12.27
N SER A 395 -29.28 -5.50 12.09
CA SER A 395 -30.43 -4.60 12.23
C SER A 395 -31.55 -4.99 11.25
N THR A 396 -32.76 -4.48 11.48
CA THR A 396 -33.85 -4.66 10.51
C THR A 396 -33.52 -3.89 9.22
N PRO A 397 -33.57 -4.54 8.02
CA PRO A 397 -33.33 -3.85 6.76
C PRO A 397 -34.25 -2.65 6.58
N ALA A 398 -33.71 -1.52 6.11
CA ALA A 398 -34.44 -0.25 6.02
C ALA A 398 -35.76 -0.35 5.20
N THR A 399 -35.80 -1.23 4.20
CA THR A 399 -37.00 -1.48 3.38
C THR A 399 -38.11 -2.23 4.12
N LEU A 400 -37.78 -2.93 5.21
CA LEU A 400 -38.70 -3.69 6.05
C LEU A 400 -39.07 -2.94 7.33
N VAL A 401 -38.39 -1.83 7.62
CA VAL A 401 -38.73 -0.96 8.74
C VAL A 401 -40.08 -0.28 8.48
N PRO A 402 -41.09 -0.48 9.34
CA PRO A 402 -42.39 0.17 9.16
C PRO A 402 -42.26 1.70 9.25
N ALA A 403 -43.00 2.44 8.43
CA ALA A 403 -42.96 3.90 8.46
C ALA A 403 -43.44 4.46 9.81
N GLY A 404 -42.76 5.50 10.30
CA GLY A 404 -43.14 6.25 11.50
C GLY A 404 -42.85 5.55 12.83
N ILE A 405 -41.99 4.52 12.84
CA ILE A 405 -41.50 3.95 14.11
C ILE A 405 -40.51 4.90 14.78
N GLY A 406 -40.62 5.04 16.10
CA GLY A 406 -39.58 5.63 16.94
C GLY A 406 -38.83 4.59 17.78
N ALA A 407 -37.83 5.03 18.55
CA ALA A 407 -37.07 4.17 19.47
C ALA A 407 -37.94 3.44 20.53
N SER A 408 -39.18 3.90 20.75
CA SER A 408 -40.14 3.25 21.65
C SER A 408 -41.02 2.18 20.98
N ASP A 409 -40.97 2.01 19.66
CA ASP A 409 -41.83 1.08 18.91
C ASP A 409 -41.16 -0.28 18.64
N TYR A 410 -40.58 -0.86 19.70
CA TYR A 410 -39.76 -2.08 19.67
C TYR A 410 -40.51 -3.33 19.15
N LEU A 411 -41.82 -3.44 19.39
CA LEU A 411 -42.63 -4.58 18.91
C LEU A 411 -42.70 -4.66 17.38
N ARG A 412 -42.68 -3.51 16.71
CA ARG A 412 -42.83 -3.41 15.24
C ARG A 412 -41.50 -3.43 14.51
N TYR A 413 -40.41 -3.03 15.18
CA TYR A 413 -39.07 -2.96 14.57
C TYR A 413 -38.54 -4.34 14.14
N GLY A 414 -38.68 -5.35 15.00
CA GLY A 414 -38.27 -6.73 14.74
C GLY A 414 -39.41 -7.64 14.27
N GLU A 415 -40.55 -7.06 13.89
CA GLU A 415 -41.73 -7.85 13.49
C GLU A 415 -41.37 -8.79 12.33
N ARG A 416 -41.82 -10.05 12.43
CA ARG A 416 -41.55 -11.13 11.45
C ARG A 416 -40.07 -11.49 11.27
N ARG A 417 -39.19 -11.10 12.21
CA ARG A 417 -37.85 -11.68 12.25
C ARG A 417 -37.97 -13.16 12.62
N ALA A 418 -37.54 -14.02 11.70
CA ALA A 418 -37.51 -15.46 11.82
C ALA A 418 -36.14 -15.97 12.27
N ARG A 419 -36.07 -17.24 12.65
CA ARG A 419 -34.82 -17.86 13.11
C ARG A 419 -33.88 -18.12 11.93
N LEU A 420 -32.65 -17.66 12.08
CA LEU A 420 -31.53 -17.94 11.18
C LEU A 420 -30.35 -18.44 12.01
N ALA A 421 -29.75 -19.54 11.56
CA ALA A 421 -28.49 -20.05 12.08
C ALA A 421 -27.43 -19.96 10.97
N TRP A 422 -26.26 -19.42 11.32
CA TRP A 422 -25.10 -19.36 10.43
C TRP A 422 -23.91 -20.04 11.07
N PHE A 423 -23.26 -20.94 10.34
CA PHE A 423 -22.20 -21.78 10.88
C PHE A 423 -21.36 -22.41 9.77
N THR A 424 -20.26 -23.06 10.16
CA THR A 424 -19.53 -24.01 9.32
C THR A 424 -19.64 -25.37 9.98
N ILE A 425 -19.91 -26.41 9.19
CA ILE A 425 -19.96 -27.77 9.70
C ILE A 425 -18.53 -28.25 9.90
N ASP A 426 -18.18 -28.62 11.13
CA ASP A 426 -16.87 -29.19 11.41
C ASP A 426 -16.75 -30.55 10.70
N PRO A 427 -15.69 -30.79 9.90
CA PRO A 427 -15.44 -32.08 9.25
C PRO A 427 -15.40 -33.28 10.22
N LEU A 428 -15.28 -33.03 11.54
CA LEU A 428 -15.49 -34.02 12.58
C LEU A 428 -16.82 -34.78 12.45
N PHE A 429 -17.88 -34.14 11.93
CA PHE A 429 -19.22 -34.70 11.84
C PHE A 429 -19.49 -35.52 10.57
N THR A 430 -18.72 -35.29 9.51
CA THR A 430 -18.94 -35.86 8.16
C THR A 430 -17.94 -36.96 7.79
N ARG A 431 -16.79 -37.03 8.47
CA ARG A 431 -15.75 -38.04 8.20
C ARG A 431 -16.15 -39.44 8.69
N GLU A 432 -16.18 -40.41 7.77
CA GLU A 432 -16.61 -41.80 8.01
C GLU A 432 -15.92 -42.51 9.20
N ARG A 433 -14.70 -42.12 9.56
CA ARG A 433 -13.89 -42.75 10.62
C ARG A 433 -13.59 -41.85 11.82
N SER A 434 -14.26 -40.70 11.93
CA SER A 434 -14.08 -39.81 13.08
C SER A 434 -14.67 -40.47 14.32
N ALA A 435 -13.83 -40.79 15.32
CA ALA A 435 -14.29 -41.37 16.58
C ALA A 435 -15.21 -40.44 17.39
N TYR A 436 -15.16 -39.13 17.09
CA TYR A 436 -15.86 -38.08 17.81
C TYR A 436 -17.25 -37.77 17.23
N THR A 437 -17.59 -38.25 16.02
CA THR A 437 -18.96 -38.12 15.50
C THR A 437 -19.90 -38.95 16.38
N PRO A 438 -21.00 -38.39 16.92
CA PRO A 438 -21.99 -39.15 17.67
C PRO A 438 -22.49 -40.37 16.89
N ALA A 439 -22.66 -41.51 17.58
CA ALA A 439 -22.96 -42.79 16.93
C ALA A 439 -24.23 -42.73 16.07
N TYR A 440 -25.28 -42.04 16.53
CA TYR A 440 -26.54 -41.92 15.81
C TYR A 440 -26.42 -41.12 14.50
N ILE A 441 -25.52 -40.13 14.43
CA ILE A 441 -25.22 -39.38 13.19
C ILE A 441 -24.41 -40.27 12.26
N ARG A 442 -23.36 -40.91 12.78
CA ARG A 442 -22.48 -41.78 11.97
C ARG A 442 -23.22 -42.97 11.37
N SER A 443 -24.22 -43.51 12.08
CA SER A 443 -25.00 -44.67 11.62
C SER A 443 -26.11 -44.32 10.62
N ASP A 444 -26.46 -43.05 10.47
CA ASP A 444 -27.54 -42.61 9.59
C ASP A 444 -26.98 -41.88 8.36
N LEU A 445 -26.94 -42.58 7.22
CA LEU A 445 -26.47 -42.00 5.96
C LEU A 445 -27.22 -40.71 5.61
N SER A 446 -28.51 -40.62 5.93
CA SER A 446 -29.32 -39.44 5.61
C SER A 446 -28.88 -38.17 6.35
N LEU A 447 -28.08 -38.31 7.42
CA LEU A 447 -27.54 -37.18 8.18
C LEU A 447 -26.14 -36.76 7.75
N VAL A 448 -25.42 -37.59 6.97
CA VAL A 448 -24.02 -37.33 6.58
C VAL A 448 -23.81 -37.21 5.08
N SER A 449 -24.69 -37.79 4.25
CA SER A 449 -24.53 -37.82 2.79
C SER A 449 -25.36 -36.77 2.04
N ARG A 450 -26.21 -36.00 2.74
CA ARG A 450 -27.01 -34.93 2.12
C ARG A 450 -26.13 -33.81 1.59
N HIS A 451 -26.50 -33.22 0.46
CA HIS A 451 -25.77 -32.12 -0.16
C HIS A 451 -25.61 -30.90 0.77
N LEU A 452 -26.56 -30.69 1.67
CA LEU A 452 -26.57 -29.59 2.64
C LEU A 452 -25.62 -29.82 3.82
N VAL A 453 -25.12 -31.05 4.04
CA VAL A 453 -24.35 -31.42 5.25
C VAL A 453 -22.97 -31.98 4.93
N ARG A 454 -22.81 -32.67 3.79
CA ARG A 454 -21.57 -33.35 3.42
C ARG A 454 -20.40 -32.39 3.21
N ASP A 455 -19.18 -32.93 3.34
CA ASP A 455 -17.97 -32.24 2.88
C ASP A 455 -18.02 -32.08 1.35
N ILE A 456 -17.56 -30.93 0.86
CA ILE A 456 -17.45 -30.63 -0.57
C ILE A 456 -16.00 -30.82 -0.99
N PRO A 457 -15.64 -31.85 -1.78
CA PRO A 457 -14.28 -32.04 -2.27
C PRO A 457 -13.84 -30.88 -3.17
N THR A 458 -12.58 -30.47 -3.07
CA THR A 458 -12.03 -29.40 -3.93
C THR A 458 -12.18 -29.70 -5.41
N ALA A 459 -12.07 -30.98 -5.79
CA ALA A 459 -12.20 -31.43 -7.18
C ALA A 459 -13.63 -31.30 -7.76
N GLU A 460 -14.66 -31.16 -6.91
CA GLU A 460 -16.04 -30.97 -7.36
C GLU A 460 -16.21 -29.57 -7.97
N LEU A 461 -15.62 -28.55 -7.33
CA LEU A 461 -15.70 -27.16 -7.80
C LEU A 461 -14.51 -26.78 -8.70
N TYR A 462 -13.33 -27.30 -8.41
CA TYR A 462 -12.07 -26.97 -9.09
C TYR A 462 -11.37 -28.25 -9.59
N PRO A 463 -11.91 -28.94 -10.61
CA PRO A 463 -11.40 -30.24 -11.06
C PRO A 463 -9.98 -30.18 -11.63
N ASN A 464 -9.57 -29.03 -12.16
CA ASN A 464 -8.25 -28.82 -12.77
C ASN A 464 -7.22 -28.21 -11.79
N ARG A 465 -7.60 -27.98 -10.53
CA ARG A 465 -6.71 -27.42 -9.51
C ARG A 465 -5.92 -28.54 -8.86
N GLU A 466 -4.61 -28.52 -9.03
CA GLU A 466 -3.73 -29.43 -8.30
C GLU A 466 -3.74 -29.08 -6.81
N VAL A 467 -4.17 -30.03 -5.98
CA VAL A 467 -4.19 -29.88 -4.52
C VAL A 467 -2.87 -30.40 -3.96
N ASN A 468 -2.14 -29.56 -3.24
CA ASN A 468 -0.95 -29.99 -2.52
C ASN A 468 -1.35 -31.02 -1.44
N ALA A 469 -0.64 -32.14 -1.35
CA ALA A 469 -0.91 -33.20 -0.38
C ALA A 469 -0.88 -32.74 1.10
N SER A 470 -0.27 -31.59 1.39
CA SER A 470 -0.23 -31.00 2.73
C SER A 470 -1.45 -30.13 3.07
N LEU A 471 -2.32 -29.84 2.09
CA LEU A 471 -3.52 -29.02 2.28
C LEU A 471 -4.78 -29.90 2.35
N PRO A 472 -5.83 -29.46 3.06
CA PRO A 472 -7.12 -30.14 3.03
C PRO A 472 -7.68 -30.23 1.61
N SER A 473 -8.22 -31.39 1.24
CA SER A 473 -8.84 -31.65 -0.07
C SER A 473 -10.34 -31.35 -0.12
N TYR A 474 -10.84 -30.56 0.82
CA TYR A 474 -12.25 -30.14 0.91
C TYR A 474 -12.34 -28.61 1.00
N ILE A 475 -13.51 -28.08 0.62
CA ILE A 475 -13.83 -26.66 0.65
C ILE A 475 -14.63 -26.37 1.92
N PRO A 476 -14.20 -25.44 2.79
CA PRO A 476 -14.99 -25.03 3.94
C PRO A 476 -16.26 -24.30 3.46
N THR A 477 -17.38 -24.54 4.13
CA THR A 477 -18.67 -23.94 3.78
C THR A 477 -19.11 -22.89 4.79
N PHE A 478 -19.81 -21.88 4.30
CA PHE A 478 -20.58 -20.95 5.11
C PHE A 478 -22.06 -21.30 5.00
N SER A 479 -22.56 -22.09 5.95
CA SER A 479 -23.91 -22.64 5.93
C SER A 479 -24.89 -21.67 6.58
N LEU A 480 -26.02 -21.43 5.90
CA LEU A 480 -27.15 -20.64 6.41
C LEU A 480 -28.39 -21.54 6.48
N SER A 481 -28.95 -21.67 7.68
CA SER A 481 -30.21 -22.40 7.90
C SER A 481 -31.29 -21.42 8.34
N PHE A 482 -32.25 -21.17 7.46
CA PHE A 482 -33.35 -20.23 7.67
C PHE A 482 -34.65 -20.97 7.95
N TYR A 483 -35.30 -20.64 9.06
CA TYR A 483 -36.54 -21.27 9.52
C TYR A 483 -37.65 -20.21 9.57
N PRO A 484 -38.36 -19.99 8.45
CA PRO A 484 -39.29 -18.85 8.30
C PRO A 484 -40.53 -18.93 9.21
N GLU A 485 -40.86 -20.10 9.73
CA GLU A 485 -41.97 -20.29 10.68
C GLU A 485 -41.52 -20.16 12.14
N GLU A 486 -40.22 -20.24 12.42
CA GLU A 486 -39.70 -20.21 13.79
C GLU A 486 -39.38 -18.79 14.22
N LEU A 487 -39.68 -18.47 15.48
CA LEU A 487 -39.42 -17.17 16.07
C LEU A 487 -37.92 -16.88 16.10
N GLY A 488 -37.51 -15.75 15.51
CA GLY A 488 -36.13 -15.25 15.58
C GLY A 488 -35.82 -14.46 16.86
N PRO A 489 -34.54 -14.18 17.13
CA PRO A 489 -34.12 -13.36 18.27
C PRO A 489 -34.76 -11.97 18.25
N TYR A 490 -35.26 -11.52 19.40
CA TYR A 490 -35.84 -10.19 19.59
C TYR A 490 -37.08 -9.88 18.73
N ASN A 491 -37.78 -10.91 18.24
CA ASN A 491 -39.13 -10.77 17.70
C ASN A 491 -40.14 -10.92 18.85
N LEU A 492 -40.59 -9.79 19.40
CA LEU A 492 -41.45 -9.76 20.59
C LEU A 492 -42.94 -9.64 20.25
N ASN A 493 -43.32 -9.62 18.97
CA ASN A 493 -44.70 -9.42 18.55
C ASN A 493 -45.52 -10.72 18.61
N ALA A 494 -46.01 -11.05 19.80
CA ALA A 494 -46.86 -12.22 20.04
C ALA A 494 -48.17 -12.21 19.21
N ALA A 495 -48.69 -11.04 18.81
CA ALA A 495 -49.90 -10.95 18.00
C ALA A 495 -49.72 -11.49 16.57
N SER A 496 -48.47 -11.64 16.11
CA SER A 496 -48.11 -12.20 14.81
C SER A 496 -47.92 -13.73 14.83
N LEU A 497 -48.05 -14.36 16.00
CA LEU A 497 -47.81 -15.78 16.20
C LEU A 497 -49.11 -16.60 16.20
N THR A 498 -49.02 -17.84 15.74
CA THR A 498 -50.08 -18.83 15.87
C THR A 498 -50.17 -19.33 17.31
N ALA A 499 -51.23 -20.07 17.64
CA ALA A 499 -51.40 -20.68 18.96
C ALA A 499 -50.24 -21.62 19.35
N ASP A 500 -49.56 -22.20 18.35
CA ASP A 500 -48.39 -23.08 18.54
C ASP A 500 -47.06 -22.32 18.59
N GLY A 501 -47.09 -20.97 18.61
CA GLY A 501 -45.90 -20.13 18.71
C GLY A 501 -45.13 -19.95 17.40
N LYS A 502 -45.69 -20.34 16.25
CA LYS A 502 -45.09 -20.14 14.92
C LYS A 502 -45.46 -18.80 14.32
N ILE A 503 -44.62 -18.26 13.44
CA ILE A 503 -44.96 -17.05 12.69
C ILE A 503 -46.08 -17.36 11.68
N SER A 504 -47.21 -16.65 11.79
CA SER A 504 -48.42 -16.91 10.99
C SER A 504 -48.25 -16.69 9.47
N ASN A 505 -47.33 -15.81 9.06
CA ASN A 505 -46.99 -15.54 7.67
C ASN A 505 -45.50 -15.78 7.40
N ALA A 506 -45.13 -17.04 7.19
CA ALA A 506 -43.76 -17.46 6.91
C ALA A 506 -43.14 -16.74 5.70
N ARG A 507 -43.92 -16.48 4.64
CA ARG A 507 -43.44 -15.83 3.41
C ARG A 507 -43.07 -14.36 3.62
N GLY A 508 -43.68 -13.70 4.59
CA GLY A 508 -43.33 -12.34 4.99
C GLY A 508 -42.22 -12.25 6.03
N SER A 509 -41.62 -13.39 6.41
CA SER A 509 -40.59 -13.44 7.43
C SER A 509 -39.21 -13.17 6.84
N TRP A 510 -38.35 -12.58 7.66
CA TRP A 510 -37.00 -12.20 7.26
C TRP A 510 -36.01 -12.58 8.35
N ALA A 511 -34.75 -12.75 8.00
CA ALA A 511 -33.65 -12.80 8.94
C ALA A 511 -32.41 -12.26 8.26
N GLY A 512 -31.47 -11.73 9.05
CA GLY A 512 -30.28 -11.13 8.50
C GLY A 512 -29.09 -11.26 9.44
N ILE A 513 -27.93 -11.28 8.81
CA ILE A 513 -26.63 -11.21 9.45
C ILE A 513 -25.85 -10.07 8.81
N MET A 514 -25.00 -9.43 9.59
CA MET A 514 -24.10 -8.38 9.13
C MET A 514 -22.70 -8.62 9.66
N ARG A 515 -21.71 -8.07 8.97
CA ARG A 515 -20.32 -8.04 9.41
C ARG A 515 -19.68 -6.74 8.95
N LYS A 516 -18.65 -6.30 9.67
CA LYS A 516 -17.77 -5.27 9.16
C LYS A 516 -16.88 -5.82 8.04
N ILE A 517 -16.48 -4.93 7.14
CA ILE A 517 -15.47 -5.19 6.13
C ILE A 517 -14.26 -4.32 6.50
N ASP A 518 -13.12 -4.95 6.73
CA ASP A 518 -11.93 -4.24 7.25
C ASP A 518 -11.34 -3.27 6.21
N GLN A 519 -11.49 -3.56 4.91
CA GLN A 519 -11.17 -2.62 3.85
C GLN A 519 -12.44 -1.88 3.44
N THR A 520 -12.60 -0.64 3.90
CA THR A 520 -13.79 0.17 3.61
C THR A 520 -13.69 0.97 2.31
N ASP A 521 -12.48 1.22 1.80
CA ASP A 521 -12.26 1.93 0.54
C ASP A 521 -12.22 0.94 -0.64
N PHE A 522 -13.40 0.64 -1.18
CA PHE A 522 -13.57 -0.28 -2.32
C PHE A 522 -12.97 0.27 -3.62
N GLU A 523 -12.90 1.59 -3.79
CA GLU A 523 -12.26 2.20 -4.96
C GLU A 523 -10.75 1.98 -4.90
N ALA A 524 -10.12 2.27 -3.77
CA ALA A 524 -8.68 2.06 -3.60
C ALA A 524 -8.29 0.57 -3.64
N ALA A 525 -9.17 -0.31 -3.17
CA ALA A 525 -8.98 -1.75 -3.22
C ALA A 525 -9.39 -2.41 -4.55
N ASN A 526 -9.98 -1.64 -5.48
CA ASN A 526 -10.54 -2.13 -6.74
C ASN A 526 -11.49 -3.33 -6.57
N VAL A 527 -12.45 -3.22 -5.65
CA VAL A 527 -13.47 -4.27 -5.43
C VAL A 527 -14.56 -4.15 -6.49
N GLU A 528 -14.70 -5.17 -7.34
CA GLU A 528 -15.64 -5.14 -8.48
C GLU A 528 -16.82 -6.10 -8.33
N TYR A 529 -16.60 -7.27 -7.72
CA TYR A 529 -17.60 -8.36 -7.68
C TYR A 529 -17.69 -9.00 -6.30
N VAL A 530 -18.89 -9.48 -5.96
CA VAL A 530 -19.10 -10.44 -4.88
C VAL A 530 -19.30 -11.81 -5.53
N GLU A 531 -18.32 -12.71 -5.34
CA GLU A 531 -18.38 -14.07 -5.85
C GLU A 531 -18.74 -15.04 -4.71
N PHE A 532 -19.69 -15.94 -4.97
CA PHE A 532 -19.98 -17.05 -4.08
C PHE A 532 -20.55 -18.23 -4.85
N TRP A 533 -20.33 -19.42 -4.30
CA TRP A 533 -20.89 -20.67 -4.82
C TRP A 533 -21.99 -21.13 -3.87
N LEU A 534 -23.22 -21.20 -4.39
CA LEU A 534 -24.38 -21.64 -3.63
C LEU A 534 -24.75 -23.07 -4.04
N MET A 535 -24.80 -23.98 -3.06
CA MET A 535 -25.34 -25.33 -3.27
C MET A 535 -26.81 -25.22 -3.65
N ASP A 536 -27.25 -25.95 -4.68
CA ASP A 536 -28.66 -26.04 -5.03
C ASP A 536 -29.43 -26.61 -3.82
N PRO A 537 -30.32 -25.82 -3.18
CA PRO A 537 -31.03 -26.27 -1.99
C PRO A 537 -31.97 -27.44 -2.26
N TYR A 538 -32.28 -27.75 -3.52
CA TYR A 538 -33.14 -28.85 -3.93
C TYR A 538 -32.38 -30.07 -4.47
N ALA A 539 -31.04 -30.08 -4.39
CA ALA A 539 -30.21 -31.15 -4.93
C ALA A 539 -30.58 -32.57 -4.43
N ASP A 540 -31.05 -32.68 -3.18
CA ASP A 540 -31.50 -33.96 -2.59
C ASP A 540 -32.98 -34.29 -2.91
N GLU A 541 -33.82 -33.29 -3.21
CA GLU A 541 -35.29 -33.41 -3.26
C GLU A 541 -35.87 -33.40 -4.70
N GLY A 542 -35.04 -33.08 -5.70
CA GLY A 542 -35.44 -33.10 -7.11
C GLY A 542 -36.19 -31.84 -7.53
N THR A 543 -37.45 -31.97 -7.97
CA THR A 543 -38.22 -30.82 -8.47
C THR A 543 -38.77 -29.97 -7.32
N PRO A 544 -38.43 -28.67 -7.25
CA PRO A 544 -38.94 -27.79 -6.20
C PRO A 544 -40.48 -27.68 -6.26
N PRO A 545 -41.20 -27.73 -5.12
CA PRO A 545 -42.63 -27.48 -5.09
C PRO A 545 -43.03 -26.16 -5.78
N ALA A 546 -44.17 -26.12 -6.46
CA ALA A 546 -44.62 -24.87 -7.09
C ALA A 546 -44.82 -23.77 -6.02
N GLY A 547 -44.06 -22.67 -6.14
CA GLY A 547 -44.06 -21.58 -5.16
C GLY A 547 -43.09 -21.75 -3.99
N SER A 548 -42.24 -22.77 -3.99
CA SER A 548 -41.10 -22.86 -3.07
C SER A 548 -39.96 -21.95 -3.52
N GLY A 549 -39.47 -21.10 -2.63
CA GLY A 549 -38.39 -20.17 -2.90
C GLY A 549 -38.36 -19.02 -1.90
N GLY A 550 -37.29 -18.24 -1.96
CA GLY A 550 -37.09 -17.03 -1.17
C GLY A 550 -36.08 -16.12 -1.85
N ASP A 551 -35.92 -14.92 -1.32
CA ASP A 551 -35.02 -13.91 -1.86
C ASP A 551 -33.80 -13.75 -0.94
N LEU A 552 -32.59 -13.80 -1.51
CA LEU A 552 -31.35 -13.47 -0.82
C LEU A 552 -30.96 -12.04 -1.16
N TYR A 553 -30.83 -11.20 -0.13
CA TYR A 553 -30.36 -9.83 -0.28
C TYR A 553 -28.95 -9.68 0.28
N ILE A 554 -28.05 -9.08 -0.50
CA ILE A 554 -26.71 -8.69 -0.06
C ILE A 554 -26.69 -7.16 -0.03
N ASN A 555 -26.76 -6.60 1.16
CA ASN A 555 -26.66 -5.16 1.37
C ASN A 555 -25.19 -4.79 1.56
N LEU A 556 -24.68 -3.83 0.77
CA LEU A 556 -23.32 -3.30 0.86
C LEU A 556 -23.40 -1.79 1.07
N GLY A 557 -22.63 -1.27 2.02
CA GLY A 557 -22.59 0.14 2.39
C GLY A 557 -22.71 0.34 3.89
N ASP A 558 -23.19 1.52 4.28
CA ASP A 558 -23.39 1.87 5.68
C ASP A 558 -24.67 1.22 6.22
N ILE A 559 -24.49 0.22 7.08
CA ILE A 559 -25.58 -0.52 7.71
C ILE A 559 -25.61 -0.13 9.19
N SER A 560 -26.82 0.04 9.74
CA SER A 560 -26.99 0.33 11.15
C SER A 560 -26.41 -0.79 12.03
N GLU A 561 -25.55 -0.42 12.97
CA GLU A 561 -25.08 -1.33 14.03
C GLU A 561 -26.08 -1.44 15.19
N ASP A 562 -27.16 -0.64 15.15
CA ASP A 562 -28.24 -0.66 16.13
C ASP A 562 -29.20 -1.83 15.85
N ILE A 563 -28.85 -3.02 16.34
CA ILE A 563 -29.61 -4.27 16.18
C ILE A 563 -30.95 -4.21 16.93
N LEU A 564 -30.94 -3.57 18.09
CA LEU A 564 -32.06 -3.41 19.00
C LEU A 564 -32.40 -1.94 19.07
N HIS A 565 -33.32 -1.48 18.21
CA HIS A 565 -33.55 -0.06 17.99
C HIS A 565 -33.94 0.71 19.26
N ASP A 566 -32.94 1.21 19.98
CA ASP A 566 -33.07 2.02 21.19
C ASP A 566 -32.01 3.11 21.31
N GLU A 567 -31.11 3.24 20.31
CA GLU A 567 -30.02 4.24 20.27
C GLU A 567 -29.00 4.11 21.42
N HIS A 568 -29.04 3.03 22.19
CA HIS A 568 -28.09 2.77 23.27
C HIS A 568 -27.09 1.68 22.86
N ARG A 569 -25.81 1.91 23.15
CA ARG A 569 -24.78 0.90 22.90
C ARG A 569 -24.82 -0.18 23.97
N PHE A 570 -25.47 -1.29 23.67
CA PHE A 570 -25.44 -2.48 24.53
C PHE A 570 -24.14 -3.27 24.38
N TYR A 571 -23.58 -3.70 25.51
CA TYR A 571 -22.49 -4.66 25.56
C TYR A 571 -22.50 -5.39 26.91
N GLU A 572 -22.66 -6.71 26.85
CA GLU A 572 -22.77 -7.66 27.98
C GLU A 572 -21.67 -7.50 29.04
N SER A 573 -20.42 -7.43 28.58
CA SER A 573 -19.25 -7.20 29.44
C SER A 573 -19.29 -5.90 30.27
N GLY A 574 -20.16 -4.95 29.92
CA GLY A 574 -20.36 -3.70 30.66
C GLY A 574 -21.34 -3.81 31.83
N LEU A 575 -22.11 -4.89 31.92
CA LEU A 575 -23.10 -5.06 32.97
C LEU A 575 -22.42 -5.14 34.35
N PRO A 576 -22.94 -4.41 35.36
CA PRO A 576 -22.29 -4.33 36.66
C PRO A 576 -22.46 -5.63 37.45
N LEU A 577 -21.39 -6.11 38.08
CA LEU A 577 -21.43 -7.31 38.92
C LEU A 577 -22.25 -7.13 40.21
N THR A 578 -22.36 -5.88 40.67
CA THR A 578 -23.15 -5.50 41.84
C THR A 578 -24.10 -4.37 41.46
N PRO A 579 -25.36 -4.37 41.91
CA PRO A 579 -26.29 -3.30 41.63
C PRO A 579 -25.74 -1.96 42.12
N GLN A 580 -25.45 -1.05 41.19
CA GLN A 580 -24.99 0.30 41.46
C GLN A 580 -26.00 1.29 40.87
N PRO A 581 -26.54 2.25 41.65
CA PRO A 581 -27.45 3.26 41.13
C PRO A 581 -26.82 4.02 39.96
N GLY A 582 -27.54 4.09 38.84
CA GLY A 582 -27.11 4.81 37.63
C GLY A 582 -26.08 4.09 36.77
N ALA A 583 -25.63 2.88 37.12
CA ALA A 583 -24.72 2.08 36.29
C ALA A 583 -25.40 1.45 35.07
N THR A 584 -26.73 1.41 35.07
CA THR A 584 -27.55 0.86 33.98
C THR A 584 -28.78 1.71 33.75
N VAL A 585 -29.29 1.70 32.51
CA VAL A 585 -30.57 2.28 32.11
C VAL A 585 -31.46 1.15 31.59
N SER A 586 -32.76 1.24 31.86
CA SER A 586 -33.75 0.31 31.28
C SER A 586 -34.22 0.87 29.95
N THR A 587 -34.08 0.06 28.89
CA THR A 587 -34.69 0.30 27.58
C THR A 587 -35.83 -0.70 27.37
N PRO A 588 -36.65 -0.54 26.32
CA PRO A 588 -37.69 -1.53 26.02
C PRO A 588 -37.15 -2.93 25.71
N TRP A 589 -35.87 -3.05 25.35
CA TRP A 589 -35.22 -4.33 25.04
C TRP A 589 -34.57 -4.99 26.25
N GLY A 590 -34.30 -4.24 27.32
CA GLY A 590 -33.67 -4.77 28.52
C GLY A 590 -32.91 -3.73 29.32
N ILE A 591 -31.79 -4.15 29.90
CA ILE A 591 -30.94 -3.31 30.75
C ILE A 591 -29.63 -3.04 30.01
N VAL A 592 -29.26 -1.78 29.85
CA VAL A 592 -28.07 -1.34 29.13
C VAL A 592 -27.09 -0.65 30.08
N PRO A 593 -25.78 -0.95 30.05
CA PRO A 593 -24.80 -0.25 30.87
C PRO A 593 -24.64 1.22 30.42
N THR A 594 -24.44 2.13 31.38
CA THR A 594 -24.25 3.58 31.11
C THR A 594 -22.78 3.99 30.98
N ARG A 595 -21.85 3.11 31.39
CA ARG A 595 -20.43 3.42 31.32
C ARG A 595 -19.96 3.34 29.86
N PRO A 596 -18.95 4.14 29.47
CA PRO A 596 -18.30 3.93 28.18
C PRO A 596 -17.50 2.61 28.21
N SER A 597 -17.53 1.86 27.12
CA SER A 597 -16.72 0.64 26.98
C SER A 597 -15.23 0.99 26.85
N ALA A 598 -14.40 0.42 27.73
CA ALA A 598 -12.94 0.47 27.61
C ALA A 598 -12.38 -0.72 26.79
N GLY A 599 -13.23 -1.69 26.45
CA GLY A 599 -12.90 -2.93 25.76
C GLY A 599 -14.04 -3.94 25.86
N TYR A 600 -13.97 -4.99 25.04
CA TYR A 600 -14.95 -6.08 25.01
C TYR A 600 -14.37 -7.34 25.65
N ALA A 601 -14.28 -7.33 26.98
CA ALA A 601 -13.81 -8.46 27.74
C ALA A 601 -14.64 -8.58 29.02
N PHE A 602 -15.10 -9.79 29.30
CA PHE A 602 -15.79 -10.11 30.53
C PHE A 602 -14.84 -10.14 31.72
N ASP A 603 -15.38 -9.86 32.90
CA ASP A 603 -14.63 -9.97 34.15
C ASP A 603 -14.29 -11.45 34.44
N ASN A 604 -13.11 -11.69 35.02
CA ASN A 604 -12.65 -13.02 35.39
C ASN A 604 -13.02 -13.41 36.83
N ALA A 605 -13.70 -12.53 37.57
CA ALA A 605 -14.21 -12.82 38.90
C ALA A 605 -15.24 -13.96 38.88
N ALA A 606 -15.25 -14.75 39.96
CA ALA A 606 -16.21 -15.84 40.11
C ALA A 606 -17.66 -15.32 40.11
N GLY A 607 -18.53 -15.95 39.32
CA GLY A 607 -19.93 -15.53 39.16
C GLY A 607 -20.14 -14.27 38.31
N ALA A 608 -19.07 -13.72 37.70
CA ALA A 608 -19.22 -12.56 36.81
C ALA A 608 -19.92 -12.91 35.51
N ARG A 609 -19.53 -14.05 34.89
CA ARG A 609 -20.11 -14.53 33.63
C ARG A 609 -21.62 -14.70 33.72
N GLU A 610 -22.13 -15.33 34.77
CA GLU A 610 -23.58 -15.52 34.97
C GLU A 610 -24.40 -14.21 35.03
N LYS A 611 -23.75 -13.08 35.30
CA LYS A 611 -24.41 -11.76 35.36
C LYS A 611 -24.18 -10.91 34.11
N GLN A 612 -23.11 -11.20 33.38
CA GLN A 612 -22.69 -10.41 32.22
C GLN A 612 -23.09 -11.07 30.90
N ASP A 613 -23.03 -12.41 30.81
CA ASP A 613 -23.32 -13.25 29.63
C ASP A 613 -24.79 -13.69 29.60
#